data_AF-A0A1F9AMC1-F1
#
_entry.id   AF-A0A1F9AMC1-F1
#
_cell.length_a   1.000
_cell.length_b   1.000
_cell.length_c   1.000
_cell.angle_alpha   90.00
_cell.angle_beta   90.00
_cell.angle_gamma   90.00
#
_symmetry.space_group_name_H-M   'P 1'
#
loop_
_entity.id
_entity.type
_entity.pdbx_description
1 polymer ?
#
loop_
_entity_poly.entity_id
_entity_poly.type
_entity_poly.pdbx_seq_one_letter_code
_entity_poly.pdbx_strand_id
1 'polypeptide(L)'
;MSAVKEFLGKYKSEIGLAVLVLYTLSLGVATADELFGLGLFPTKLDRMISAAIEKWESPDAGVREQGMREIEEYGDFAVPQLTKALDREGTVKEMALQALPKVTGQNFGNDVVAWKKWYKEHKDEF
;
A
#
# COMPACT_ATOMS: atom_id res chain seq x y z
N MET A 1 -30.98 -32.72 -1.53
CA MET A 1 -29.80 -32.73 -0.64
C MET A 1 -28.89 -33.96 -0.80
N SER A 2 -29.17 -34.91 -1.71
CA SER A 2 -28.45 -36.20 -1.80
C SER A 2 -27.30 -36.23 -2.83
N ALA A 3 -27.45 -35.58 -3.98
CA ALA A 3 -26.45 -35.65 -5.06
C ALA A 3 -25.09 -35.03 -4.70
N VAL A 4 -25.07 -33.96 -3.90
CA VAL A 4 -23.83 -33.29 -3.46
C VAL A 4 -23.04 -34.18 -2.49
N LYS A 5 -23.71 -34.88 -1.57
CA LYS A 5 -23.06 -35.81 -0.64
C LYS A 5 -22.47 -37.02 -1.36
N GLU A 6 -23.17 -37.52 -2.37
CA GLU A 6 -22.72 -38.66 -3.17
C GLU A 6 -21.51 -38.30 -4.05
N PHE A 7 -21.53 -37.11 -4.67
CA PHE A 7 -20.40 -36.56 -5.41
C PHE A 7 -19.17 -36.29 -4.52
N LEU A 8 -19.37 -35.64 -3.37
CA LEU A 8 -18.32 -35.40 -2.37
C LEU A 8 -17.74 -36.70 -1.82
N GLY A 9 -18.56 -37.74 -1.67
CA GLY A 9 -18.10 -39.07 -1.24
C GLY A 9 -17.25 -39.76 -2.30
N LYS A 10 -17.67 -39.70 -3.57
CA LYS A 10 -16.98 -40.31 -4.71
C LYS A 10 -15.61 -39.67 -4.99
N TYR A 11 -15.52 -38.34 -4.88
CA TYR A 11 -14.31 -37.58 -5.21
C TYR A 11 -13.58 -37.05 -3.97
N LYS A 12 -13.85 -37.60 -2.78
CA LYS A 12 -13.36 -37.08 -1.50
C LYS A 12 -11.84 -36.89 -1.47
N SER A 13 -11.09 -37.85 -2.01
CA SER A 13 -9.62 -37.82 -2.08
C SER A 13 -9.11 -36.79 -3.08
N GLU A 14 -9.71 -36.72 -4.27
CA GLU A 14 -9.33 -35.78 -5.33
C GLU A 14 -9.65 -34.33 -4.94
N ILE A 15 -10.80 -34.12 -4.29
CA ILE A 15 -11.19 -32.82 -3.72
C ILE A 15 -10.25 -32.45 -2.57
N GLY A 16 -9.92 -33.41 -1.69
CA GLY A 16 -8.95 -33.19 -0.62
C GLY A 16 -7.57 -32.81 -1.14
N LEU A 17 -7.10 -33.49 -2.18
CA LEU A 17 -5.84 -33.19 -2.86
C LEU A 17 -5.89 -31.82 -3.55
N ALA A 18 -6.97 -31.51 -4.27
CA ALA A 18 -7.15 -30.22 -4.94
C ALA A 18 -7.15 -29.06 -3.93
N VAL A 19 -7.83 -29.22 -2.80
CA VAL A 19 -7.83 -28.25 -1.69
C VAL A 19 -6.42 -28.11 -1.10
N LEU A 20 -5.71 -29.21 -0.89
CA LEU A 20 -4.33 -29.19 -0.39
C LEU A 20 -3.39 -28.45 -1.34
N VAL A 21 -3.48 -28.71 -2.65
CA VAL A 21 -2.69 -28.04 -3.69
C VAL A 21 -3.02 -26.55 -3.76
N LEU A 22 -4.30 -26.18 -3.72
CA LEU A 22 -4.71 -24.77 -3.67
C LEU A 22 -4.19 -24.07 -2.42
N TYR A 23 -4.22 -24.74 -1.27
CA TYR A 23 -3.70 -24.22 -0.02
C TYR A 23 -2.19 -23.99 -0.07
N THR A 24 -1.40 -24.96 -0.56
CA THR A 24 0.06 -24.82 -0.64
C THR A 24 0.48 -23.77 -1.66
N LEU A 25 -0.22 -23.65 -2.79
CA LEU A 25 0.00 -22.59 -3.76
C LEU A 25 -0.32 -21.21 -3.16
N SER A 26 -1.44 -21.09 -2.44
CA SER A 26 -1.82 -19.83 -1.78
C SER A 26 -0.79 -19.42 -0.72
N LEU A 27 -0.30 -20.38 0.07
CA LEU A 27 0.74 -20.14 1.07
C LEU A 27 2.08 -19.78 0.41
N GLY A 28 2.43 -20.44 -0.71
CA GLY A 28 3.62 -20.12 -1.50
C GLY A 28 3.58 -18.71 -2.09
N VAL A 29 2.44 -18.27 -2.62
CA VAL A 29 2.27 -16.89 -3.13
C VAL A 29 2.39 -15.86 -2.01
N ALA A 30 1.78 -16.10 -0.85
CA ALA A 30 1.86 -15.19 0.29
C ALA A 30 3.30 -15.05 0.82
N THR A 31 4.00 -16.17 0.96
CA THR A 31 5.41 -16.19 1.43
C THR A 31 6.37 -15.62 0.40
N ALA A 32 6.13 -15.85 -0.90
CA ALA A 32 6.92 -15.25 -1.96
C ALA A 32 6.75 -13.72 -2.01
N ASP A 33 5.54 -13.20 -1.78
CA ASP A 33 5.36 -11.74 -1.69
C ASP A 33 6.11 -11.14 -0.49
N GLU A 34 6.06 -11.81 0.65
CA GLU A 34 6.75 -11.36 1.88
C GLU A 34 8.29 -11.42 1.74
N LEU A 35 8.82 -12.42 1.01
CA LEU A 35 10.26 -12.61 0.81
C LEU A 35 10.84 -11.81 -0.36
N PHE A 36 10.10 -11.66 -1.46
CA PHE A 36 10.60 -11.06 -2.69
C PHE A 36 10.02 -9.67 -2.98
N GLY A 37 9.09 -9.16 -2.17
CA GLY A 37 8.51 -7.82 -2.35
C GLY A 37 7.80 -7.68 -3.70
N LEU A 38 7.01 -8.68 -4.08
CA LEU A 38 6.34 -8.75 -5.40
C LEU A 38 5.25 -7.68 -5.58
N GLY A 39 4.94 -6.93 -4.51
CA GLY A 39 3.94 -5.85 -4.50
C GLY A 39 2.50 -6.36 -4.42
N LEU A 40 2.29 -7.62 -4.04
CA LEU A 40 0.96 -8.23 -3.87
C LEU A 40 0.33 -7.82 -2.53
N PHE A 41 1.12 -7.56 -1.50
CA PHE A 41 0.66 -7.04 -0.21
C PHE A 41 1.49 -5.82 0.25
N PRO A 42 0.85 -4.85 0.93
CA PRO A 42 1.59 -3.72 1.50
C PRO A 42 2.55 -4.20 2.58
N THR A 43 3.79 -3.74 2.48
CA THR A 43 4.85 -4.02 3.46
C THR A 43 4.50 -3.43 4.82
N LYS A 44 5.28 -3.78 5.85
CA LYS A 44 5.14 -3.14 7.17
C LYS A 44 5.39 -1.62 7.06
N LEU A 45 6.39 -1.21 6.29
CA LEU A 45 6.70 0.20 6.07
C LEU A 45 5.56 0.91 5.34
N ASP A 46 4.96 0.26 4.33
CA ASP A 46 3.79 0.82 3.65
C ASP A 46 2.63 1.09 4.60
N ARG A 47 2.37 0.16 5.52
CA ARG A 47 1.31 0.34 6.53
C ARG A 47 1.63 1.47 7.50
N MET A 48 2.90 1.65 7.85
CA MET A 48 3.35 2.75 8.72
C MET A 48 3.19 4.11 8.02
N ILE A 49 3.57 4.21 6.75
CA ILE A 49 3.38 5.42 5.93
C ILE A 49 1.88 5.73 5.79
N SER A 50 1.05 4.72 5.49
CA SER A 50 -0.40 4.92 5.36
C SER A 50 -1.03 5.39 6.68
N ALA A 51 -0.64 4.80 7.81
CA ALA A 51 -1.09 5.24 9.12
C ALA A 51 -0.64 6.68 9.45
N ALA A 52 0.56 7.08 9.02
CA ALA A 52 1.03 8.45 9.17
C ALA A 52 0.23 9.44 8.31
N ILE A 53 -0.16 9.06 7.09
CA ILE A 53 -1.05 9.86 6.23
C ILE A 53 -2.45 9.98 6.84
N GLU A 54 -2.99 8.91 7.43
CA GLU A 54 -4.29 8.95 8.11
C GLU A 54 -4.32 9.91 9.30
N LYS A 55 -3.20 10.07 10.01
CA LYS A 55 -3.08 11.06 11.11
C LYS A 55 -3.37 12.49 10.66
N TRP A 56 -3.19 12.81 9.37
CA TRP A 56 -3.48 14.14 8.83
C TRP A 56 -4.97 14.49 8.80
N GLU A 57 -5.85 13.50 8.89
CA GLU A 57 -7.30 13.70 8.99
C GLU A 57 -7.75 13.98 10.44
N SER A 58 -6.85 13.81 11.41
CA SER A 58 -7.16 14.10 12.81
C SER A 58 -7.47 15.60 12.99
N PRO A 59 -8.49 15.96 13.78
CA PRO A 59 -8.74 17.36 14.14
C PRO A 59 -7.63 17.94 15.03
N ASP A 60 -6.87 17.10 15.73
CA ASP A 60 -5.76 17.50 16.59
C ASP A 60 -4.51 17.86 15.76
N ALA A 61 -4.06 19.12 15.90
CA ALA A 61 -2.88 19.62 15.21
C ALA A 61 -1.59 18.87 15.57
N GLY A 62 -1.44 18.42 16.83
CA GLY A 62 -0.27 17.66 17.28
C GLY A 62 -0.21 16.28 16.62
N VAL A 63 -1.36 15.63 16.43
CA VAL A 63 -1.44 14.35 15.72
C VAL A 63 -1.10 14.52 14.24
N ARG A 64 -1.59 15.60 13.60
CA ARG A 64 -1.24 15.92 12.21
C ARG A 64 0.25 16.19 12.05
N GLU A 65 0.85 16.95 12.96
CA GLU A 65 2.27 17.26 12.94
C GLU A 65 3.12 16.01 13.17
N GLN A 66 2.70 15.12 14.07
CA GLN A 66 3.34 13.82 14.26
C GLN A 66 3.32 13.01 12.96
N GLY A 67 2.19 12.95 12.25
CA GLY A 67 2.11 12.28 10.96
C GLY A 67 3.09 12.88 9.93
N MET A 68 3.24 14.21 9.91
CA MET A 68 4.22 14.87 9.03
C MET A 68 5.67 14.48 9.36
N ARG A 69 6.05 14.47 10.66
CA ARG A 69 7.40 14.08 11.09
C ARG A 69 7.72 12.62 10.75
N GLU A 70 6.75 11.73 10.93
CA GLU A 70 6.91 10.31 10.56
C GLU A 70 7.15 10.16 9.06
N ILE A 71 6.42 10.89 8.23
CA ILE A 71 6.62 10.90 6.77
C ILE A 71 8.00 11.43 6.39
N GLU A 72 8.48 12.49 7.04
CA GLU A 72 9.84 13.02 6.84
C GLU A 72 10.91 11.98 7.24
N GLU A 73 10.67 11.19 8.30
CA GLU A 73 11.56 10.11 8.73
C GLU A 73 11.59 8.94 7.74
N TYR A 74 10.45 8.61 7.13
CA TYR A 74 10.39 7.57 6.08
C TYR A 74 11.01 8.02 4.75
N GLY A 75 11.12 9.33 4.50
CA GLY A 75 11.82 9.90 3.35
C GLY A 75 11.28 9.39 2.01
N ASP A 76 12.20 8.94 1.15
CA ASP A 76 11.92 8.49 -0.22
C ASP A 76 10.88 7.37 -0.30
N PHE A 77 10.83 6.48 0.70
CA PHE A 77 9.85 5.40 0.75
C PHE A 77 8.40 5.91 0.84
N ALA A 78 8.18 7.14 1.31
CA ALA A 78 6.84 7.73 1.38
C ALA A 78 6.34 8.24 0.02
N VAL A 79 7.23 8.51 -0.95
CA VAL A 79 6.91 9.17 -2.23
C VAL A 79 5.78 8.47 -3.01
N PRO A 80 5.74 7.13 -3.16
CA PRO A 80 4.64 6.44 -3.82
C PRO A 80 3.28 6.70 -3.17
N GLN A 81 3.23 6.69 -1.83
CA GLN A 81 1.99 6.86 -1.09
C GLN A 81 1.55 8.32 -1.02
N LEU A 82 2.50 9.26 -0.90
CA LEU A 82 2.23 10.69 -0.99
C LEU A 82 1.67 11.06 -2.36
N THR A 83 2.21 10.49 -3.43
CA THR A 83 1.70 10.71 -4.78
C THR A 83 0.27 10.19 -4.94
N LYS A 84 -0.07 9.05 -4.32
CA LYS A 84 -1.46 8.55 -4.23
C LYS A 84 -2.33 9.46 -3.34
N ALA A 85 -1.79 10.02 -2.27
CA ALA A 85 -2.53 10.91 -1.38
C ALA A 85 -2.96 12.22 -2.07
N LEU A 86 -2.30 12.62 -3.17
CA LEU A 86 -2.73 13.74 -4.01
C LEU A 86 -4.08 13.50 -4.73
N ASP A 87 -4.52 12.25 -4.87
CA ASP A 87 -5.85 11.89 -5.38
C ASP A 87 -6.96 12.03 -4.35
N ARG A 88 -6.59 12.22 -3.07
CA ARG A 88 -7.55 12.55 -2.01
C ARG A 88 -7.88 14.03 -2.09
N GLU A 89 -8.92 14.42 -1.36
CA GLU A 89 -9.36 15.82 -1.26
C GLU A 89 -9.16 16.36 0.15
N GLY A 90 -9.19 17.69 0.28
CA GLY A 90 -9.06 18.38 1.56
C GLY A 90 -7.67 18.30 2.18
N THR A 91 -7.62 18.21 3.51
CA THR A 91 -6.39 18.31 4.31
C THR A 91 -5.30 17.33 3.88
N VAL A 92 -5.67 16.10 3.50
CA VAL A 92 -4.68 15.07 3.11
C VAL A 92 -3.92 15.49 1.86
N LYS A 93 -4.61 16.08 0.88
CA LYS A 93 -4.02 16.58 -0.36
C LYS A 93 -3.06 17.73 -0.09
N GLU A 94 -3.48 18.68 0.73
CA GLU A 94 -2.68 19.85 1.11
C GLU A 94 -1.41 19.43 1.86
N MET A 95 -1.54 18.47 2.78
CA MET A 95 -0.41 17.93 3.54
C MET A 95 0.53 17.13 2.65
N ALA A 96 0.00 16.34 1.70
CA ALA A 96 0.84 15.62 0.72
C ALA A 96 1.63 16.59 -0.17
N LEU A 97 1.03 17.69 -0.63
CA LEU A 97 1.73 18.74 -1.40
C LEU A 97 2.80 19.47 -0.58
N GLN A 98 2.64 19.55 0.74
CA GLN A 98 3.67 20.08 1.65
C GLN A 98 4.77 19.08 1.96
N ALA A 99 4.45 17.79 2.04
CA ALA A 99 5.39 16.73 2.39
C ALA A 99 6.30 16.36 1.21
N LEU A 100 5.74 16.28 -0.01
CA LEU A 100 6.48 15.87 -1.22
C LEU A 100 7.77 16.67 -1.45
N PRO A 101 7.79 18.03 -1.36
CA PRO A 101 9.03 18.79 -1.47
C PRO A 101 10.06 18.49 -0.40
N LYS A 102 9.62 18.17 0.82
CA LYS A 102 10.53 17.92 1.95
C LYS A 102 11.23 16.58 1.82
N VAL A 103 10.52 15.56 1.34
CA VAL A 103 11.09 14.22 1.16
C VAL A 103 11.89 14.11 -0.13
N THR A 104 11.42 14.69 -1.24
CA THR A 104 12.08 14.55 -2.55
C THR A 104 13.13 15.63 -2.85
N GLY A 105 13.12 16.74 -2.11
CA GLY A 105 13.89 17.94 -2.43
C GLY A 105 13.44 18.68 -3.70
N GLN A 106 12.41 18.19 -4.41
CA GLN A 106 11.88 18.81 -5.61
C GLN A 106 10.79 19.83 -5.27
N ASN A 107 10.60 20.84 -6.13
CA ASN A 107 9.55 21.84 -5.90
C ASN A 107 8.71 22.07 -7.16
N PHE A 108 7.56 21.41 -7.20
CA PHE A 108 6.52 21.63 -8.21
C PHE A 108 5.32 22.42 -7.65
N GLY A 109 5.44 22.93 -6.42
CA GLY A 109 4.36 23.62 -5.71
C GLY A 109 3.08 22.77 -5.62
N ASN A 110 1.94 23.39 -5.94
CA ASN A 110 0.63 22.76 -5.90
C ASN A 110 0.23 22.06 -7.22
N ASP A 111 1.16 21.90 -8.17
CA ASP A 111 0.88 21.25 -9.44
C ASP A 111 0.88 19.72 -9.28
N VAL A 112 -0.32 19.18 -9.01
CA VAL A 112 -0.55 17.73 -8.88
C VAL A 112 -0.17 16.97 -10.16
N VAL A 113 -0.35 17.56 -11.34
CA VAL A 113 -0.05 16.90 -12.61
C VAL A 113 1.46 16.79 -12.79
N ALA A 114 2.21 17.84 -12.46
CA ALA A 114 3.66 17.81 -12.46
C ALA A 114 4.22 16.78 -11.47
N TRP A 115 3.69 16.73 -10.24
CA TRP A 115 4.09 15.74 -9.23
C TRP A 115 3.89 14.30 -9.74
N LYS A 116 2.72 14.00 -10.30
CA LYS A 116 2.43 12.66 -10.83
C LYS A 116 3.28 12.30 -12.04
N LYS A 117 3.54 13.27 -12.92
CA LYS A 117 4.40 13.08 -14.09
C LYS A 117 5.82 12.76 -13.64
N TRP A 118 6.37 13.55 -12.73
CA TRP A 118 7.70 13.34 -12.16
C TRP A 118 7.80 11.97 -11.49
N TYR A 119 6.84 11.59 -10.65
CA TYR A 119 6.83 10.26 -10.02
C TYR A 119 6.77 9.13 -11.05
N LYS A 120 6.01 9.29 -12.14
CA LYS A 120 5.95 8.28 -13.20
C LYS A 120 7.30 8.11 -13.92
N GLU A 121 8.07 9.18 -14.07
CA GLU A 121 9.39 9.16 -14.70
C GLU A 121 10.47 8.56 -13.79
N HIS A 122 10.32 8.69 -12.46
CA HIS A 122 11.29 8.22 -11.46
C HIS A 122 10.76 7.01 -10.68
N LYS A 123 9.71 6.35 -11.16
CA LYS A 123 9.05 5.27 -10.41
C LYS A 123 9.99 4.11 -10.09
N ASP A 124 10.99 3.87 -10.93
CA ASP A 124 11.94 2.77 -10.75
C ASP A 124 13.02 3.10 -9.69
N GLU A 125 13.04 4.33 -9.18
CA GLU A 125 13.94 4.79 -8.12
C GLU A 125 13.31 4.65 -6.71
N PHE A 126 12.01 4.34 -6.62
CA PHE A 126 11.22 4.27 -5.37
C PHE A 126 10.38 2.98 -5.29
#